data_AF-A0A3N2N808-F1
#
_entry.id   AF-A0A3N2N808-F1
#
_cell.length_a   1.000
_cell.length_b   1.000
_cell.length_c   1.000
_cell.angle_alpha   90.00
_cell.angle_beta   90.00
_cell.angle_gamma   90.00
#
_symmetry.space_group_name_H-M   'P 1'
#
loop_
_entity.id
_entity.type
_entity.pdbx_description
1 polymer ?
#
loop_
_entity_poly.entity_id
_entity_poly.type
_entity_poly.pdbx_seq_one_letter_code
_entity_poly.pdbx_strand_id
1 'polypeptide(L)'
;MKKILTFALCLAAAGSISAQKQVVDQANKLAGKNDKITEARDLIKQAAANPETQNDARTYFVAGKIEFDAFDNSFKKQMINPKDPSVNPLEMGEQLLNGYQEFLKALSLDSVPNAKGEIKPKFSKDIASKINGHFNDYFNAGGTFYNEKKFYPEAYEAFMIYGNMPSKSFASKEVKSTPDSVLNTAFFNAGISAYAGNNLEAGANAFKHARLNNSDNYQNYVYEIACWQYLASQDSTKVDQAKNEIMEIAEAGHKKFGISQPLFINNLINSLVLDNQIDKALNEVNTLISQNPENASLYGLRGYVNDRKGDDDASVEDYKKAASLPDVDFETLKNASKKIFKVGTQKWNKIEGATPEQRQEIKTKYFQYAKDITEKAKAMKADDSDLNYVIENIDYALETFFN
;
A
#
# COMPACT_ATOMS: atom_id res chain seq x y z
N MET A 1 -62.47 -8.38 2.52
CA MET A 1 -61.77 -9.20 1.50
C MET A 1 -61.93 -8.53 0.14
N LYS A 2 -60.93 -7.73 -0.28
CA LYS A 2 -60.93 -7.02 -1.56
C LYS A 2 -60.10 -7.82 -2.57
N LYS A 3 -60.69 -8.08 -3.74
CA LYS A 3 -60.12 -8.83 -4.85
C LYS A 3 -58.90 -8.09 -5.41
N ILE A 4 -57.74 -8.75 -5.41
CA ILE A 4 -56.54 -8.29 -6.12
C ILE A 4 -56.63 -8.85 -7.55
N LEU A 5 -56.76 -7.96 -8.52
CA LEU A 5 -56.75 -8.26 -9.95
C LEU A 5 -55.30 -8.50 -10.40
N THR A 6 -55.00 -9.73 -10.78
CA THR A 6 -53.78 -10.09 -11.51
C THR A 6 -53.99 -9.72 -12.97
N PHE A 7 -53.27 -8.71 -13.48
CA PHE A 7 -53.27 -8.39 -14.90
C PHE A 7 -52.30 -9.33 -15.62
N ALA A 8 -52.84 -10.35 -16.29
CA ALA A 8 -52.11 -11.13 -17.28
C ALA A 8 -52.12 -10.35 -18.61
N LEU A 9 -50.95 -9.91 -19.08
CA LEU A 9 -50.79 -9.27 -20.38
C LEU A 9 -50.47 -10.33 -21.43
N CYS A 10 -51.45 -10.70 -22.26
CA CYS A 10 -51.23 -11.46 -23.48
C CYS A 10 -50.67 -10.52 -24.56
N LEU A 11 -49.42 -10.77 -24.97
CA LEU A 11 -48.74 -10.08 -26.07
C LEU A 11 -49.31 -10.52 -27.42
N ALA A 12 -49.96 -9.60 -28.13
CA ALA A 12 -50.20 -9.69 -29.56
C ALA A 12 -48.97 -9.17 -30.31
N ALA A 13 -48.40 -10.01 -31.17
CA ALA A 13 -47.23 -9.71 -31.99
C ALA A 13 -47.59 -8.81 -33.19
N ALA A 14 -47.07 -7.59 -33.20
CA ALA A 14 -46.80 -6.81 -34.41
C ALA A 14 -45.68 -5.79 -34.12
N GLY A 15 -44.47 -6.03 -34.67
CA GLY A 15 -43.32 -5.13 -34.57
C GLY A 15 -42.60 -5.10 -33.21
N SER A 16 -42.47 -6.25 -32.54
CA SER A 16 -42.11 -6.31 -31.11
C SER A 16 -40.63 -6.03 -30.84
N ILE A 17 -40.31 -4.79 -30.44
CA ILE A 17 -39.19 -4.55 -29.53
C ILE A 17 -39.40 -5.49 -28.33
N SER A 18 -38.39 -6.30 -27.99
CA SER A 18 -38.45 -7.20 -26.84
C SER A 18 -38.92 -6.45 -25.58
N ALA A 19 -39.77 -7.07 -24.77
CA ALA A 19 -40.28 -6.49 -23.54
C ALA A 19 -39.14 -6.04 -22.60
N GLN A 20 -37.98 -6.69 -22.64
CA GLN A 20 -36.84 -6.36 -21.79
C GLN A 20 -36.03 -5.18 -22.33
N LYS A 21 -35.98 -5.01 -23.65
CA LYS A 21 -35.46 -3.77 -24.25
C LYS A 21 -36.33 -2.56 -23.90
N GLN A 22 -37.64 -2.74 -23.77
CA GLN A 22 -38.54 -1.70 -23.27
C GLN A 22 -38.28 -1.35 -21.79
N VAL A 23 -37.87 -2.30 -20.95
CA VAL A 23 -37.44 -2.03 -19.57
C VAL A 23 -36.23 -1.09 -19.55
N VAL A 24 -35.24 -1.32 -20.42
CA VAL A 24 -34.10 -0.40 -20.57
C VAL A 24 -34.55 0.99 -21.05
N ASP A 25 -35.53 1.07 -21.96
CA ASP A 25 -36.10 2.35 -22.39
C ASP A 25 -36.85 3.08 -21.27
N GLN A 26 -37.55 2.34 -20.40
CA GLN A 26 -38.20 2.91 -19.23
C GLN A 26 -37.17 3.47 -18.25
N ALA A 27 -36.08 2.73 -17.97
CA ALA A 27 -34.98 3.21 -17.15
C ALA A 27 -34.36 4.50 -17.73
N ASN A 28 -34.10 4.52 -19.04
CA ASN A 28 -33.52 5.68 -19.71
C ASN A 28 -34.40 6.95 -19.61
N LYS A 29 -35.73 6.80 -19.59
CA LYS A 29 -36.68 7.92 -19.38
C LYS A 29 -36.65 8.51 -17.97
N LEU A 30 -36.04 7.80 -17.02
CA LEU A 30 -35.83 8.25 -15.64
C LEU A 30 -34.46 8.91 -15.44
N ALA A 31 -33.54 8.81 -16.40
CA ALA A 31 -32.25 9.48 -16.33
C ALA A 31 -32.41 11.00 -16.14
N GLY A 32 -31.65 11.57 -15.19
CA GLY A 32 -31.77 12.98 -14.80
C GLY A 32 -32.95 13.30 -13.87
N LYS A 33 -33.71 12.31 -13.40
CA LYS A 33 -34.72 12.47 -12.34
C LYS A 33 -34.16 11.87 -11.04
N ASN A 34 -33.42 12.67 -10.27
CA ASN A 34 -32.72 12.18 -9.06
C ASN A 34 -33.67 11.53 -8.05
N ASP A 35 -34.92 12.00 -7.93
CA ASP A 35 -35.96 11.41 -7.07
C ASP A 35 -36.44 10.02 -7.53
N LYS A 36 -36.09 9.62 -8.75
CA LYS A 36 -36.43 8.34 -9.39
C LYS A 36 -35.22 7.44 -9.63
N ILE A 37 -34.05 7.78 -9.08
CA ILE A 37 -32.82 7.02 -9.33
C ILE A 37 -32.94 5.55 -8.88
N THR A 38 -33.57 5.29 -7.74
CA THR A 38 -33.80 3.93 -7.25
C THR A 38 -34.68 3.11 -8.20
N GLU A 39 -35.76 3.70 -8.70
CA GLU A 39 -36.65 3.06 -9.69
C GLU A 39 -35.89 2.76 -11.00
N ALA A 40 -35.05 3.70 -11.44
CA ALA A 40 -34.21 3.52 -12.62
C ALA A 40 -33.18 2.39 -12.44
N ARG A 41 -32.53 2.30 -11.26
CA ARG A 41 -31.61 1.21 -10.90
C ARG A 41 -32.30 -0.15 -10.87
N ASP A 42 -33.52 -0.23 -10.33
CA ASP A 42 -34.29 -1.47 -10.28
C ASP A 42 -34.66 -1.98 -11.68
N LEU A 43 -35.07 -1.07 -12.58
CA LEU A 43 -35.34 -1.41 -13.99
C LEU A 43 -34.06 -1.90 -14.70
N ILE A 44 -32.92 -1.24 -14.48
CA ILE A 44 -31.63 -1.70 -15.01
C ILE A 44 -31.27 -3.08 -14.47
N LYS A 45 -31.42 -3.32 -13.16
CA LYS A 45 -31.15 -4.62 -12.55
C LYS A 45 -32.02 -5.72 -13.15
N GLN A 46 -33.31 -5.43 -13.38
CA GLN A 46 -34.22 -6.37 -14.05
C GLN A 46 -33.74 -6.68 -15.48
N ALA A 47 -33.37 -5.67 -16.26
CA ALA A 47 -32.86 -5.86 -17.62
C ALA A 47 -31.51 -6.60 -17.62
N ALA A 48 -30.60 -6.29 -16.71
CA ALA A 48 -29.29 -6.92 -16.62
C ALA A 48 -29.36 -8.40 -16.21
N ALA A 49 -30.42 -8.82 -15.51
CA ALA A 49 -30.67 -10.22 -15.17
C ALA A 49 -31.32 -11.02 -16.31
N ASN A 50 -31.80 -10.36 -17.37
CA ASN A 50 -32.48 -11.03 -18.45
C ASN A 50 -31.50 -11.47 -19.56
N PRO A 51 -31.56 -12.72 -20.05
CA PRO A 51 -30.67 -13.22 -21.11
C PRO A 51 -30.61 -12.37 -22.39
N GLU A 52 -31.70 -11.65 -22.71
CA GLU A 52 -31.78 -10.82 -23.92
C GLU A 52 -31.03 -9.49 -23.80
N THR A 53 -30.80 -9.00 -22.58
CA THR A 53 -30.25 -7.67 -22.30
C THR A 53 -29.01 -7.69 -21.40
N GLN A 54 -28.67 -8.82 -20.78
CA GLN A 54 -27.48 -9.00 -19.93
C GLN A 54 -26.14 -8.84 -20.70
N ASN A 55 -26.17 -8.99 -22.02
CA ASN A 55 -24.99 -8.78 -22.89
C ASN A 55 -25.20 -7.63 -23.88
N ASP A 56 -26.27 -6.84 -23.71
CA ASP A 56 -26.51 -5.66 -24.53
C ASP A 56 -25.76 -4.46 -23.93
N ALA A 57 -24.80 -3.91 -24.68
CA ALA A 57 -24.02 -2.74 -24.27
C ALA A 57 -24.93 -1.55 -23.89
N ARG A 58 -26.12 -1.44 -24.50
CA ARG A 58 -27.06 -0.37 -24.19
C ARG A 58 -27.58 -0.42 -22.76
N THR A 59 -27.78 -1.61 -22.20
CA THR A 59 -28.25 -1.78 -20.81
C THR A 59 -27.32 -1.05 -19.86
N TYR A 60 -26.02 -1.32 -19.98
CA TYR A 60 -24.96 -0.76 -19.14
C TYR A 60 -24.64 0.70 -19.48
N PHE A 61 -24.77 1.10 -20.75
CA PHE A 61 -24.67 2.51 -21.13
C PHE A 61 -25.76 3.36 -20.46
N VAL A 62 -27.00 2.88 -20.46
CA VAL A 62 -28.12 3.57 -19.80
C VAL A 62 -27.91 3.58 -18.29
N ALA A 63 -27.44 2.48 -17.70
CA ALA A 63 -27.09 2.41 -16.29
C ALA A 63 -26.06 3.49 -15.89
N GLY A 64 -24.93 3.57 -16.59
CA GLY A 64 -23.92 4.59 -16.31
C GLY A 64 -24.41 6.02 -16.56
N LYS A 65 -25.27 6.22 -17.58
CA LYS A 65 -25.89 7.51 -17.85
C LYS A 65 -26.82 7.96 -16.72
N ILE A 66 -27.62 7.06 -16.14
CA ILE A 66 -28.51 7.37 -15.01
C ILE A 66 -27.70 7.94 -13.84
N GLU A 67 -26.58 7.30 -13.51
CA GLU A 67 -25.72 7.71 -12.41
C GLU A 67 -25.04 9.06 -12.69
N PHE A 68 -24.42 9.23 -13.86
CA PHE A 68 -23.73 10.48 -14.22
C PHE A 68 -24.71 11.66 -14.33
N ASP A 69 -25.90 11.45 -14.89
CA ASP A 69 -26.90 12.53 -14.97
C ASP A 69 -27.43 12.92 -13.57
N ALA A 70 -27.52 11.97 -12.64
CA ALA A 70 -27.86 12.26 -11.24
C ALA A 70 -26.75 13.07 -10.55
N PHE A 71 -25.49 12.67 -10.75
CA PHE A 71 -24.31 13.42 -10.29
C PHE A 71 -24.33 14.85 -10.82
N ASP A 72 -24.46 15.02 -12.14
CA ASP A 72 -24.48 16.31 -12.82
C ASP A 72 -25.55 17.25 -12.27
N ASN A 73 -26.73 16.73 -11.98
CA ASN A 73 -27.81 17.51 -11.40
C ASN A 73 -27.50 17.97 -9.97
N SER A 74 -26.95 17.08 -9.15
CA SER A 74 -26.53 17.42 -7.78
C SER A 74 -25.36 18.40 -7.79
N PHE A 75 -24.39 18.22 -8.68
CA PHE A 75 -23.25 19.11 -8.86
C PHE A 75 -23.69 20.51 -9.26
N LYS A 76 -24.62 20.65 -10.23
CA LYS A 76 -25.20 21.94 -10.60
C LYS A 76 -25.87 22.66 -9.43
N LYS A 77 -26.63 21.92 -8.59
CA LYS A 77 -27.23 22.51 -7.38
C LYS A 77 -26.16 22.97 -6.39
N GLN A 78 -25.12 22.16 -6.19
CA GLN A 78 -24.01 22.49 -5.30
C GLN A 78 -23.25 23.74 -5.76
N MET A 79 -23.06 23.91 -7.07
CA MET A 79 -22.44 25.12 -7.63
C MET A 79 -23.28 26.38 -7.39
N ILE A 80 -24.61 26.26 -7.38
CA ILE A 80 -25.53 27.38 -7.11
C ILE A 80 -25.58 27.69 -5.61
N ASN A 81 -25.68 26.66 -4.78
CA ASN A 81 -25.69 26.76 -3.33
C ASN A 81 -24.84 25.63 -2.73
N PRO A 82 -23.60 25.92 -2.30
CA PRO A 82 -22.71 24.92 -1.70
C PRO A 82 -23.25 24.25 -0.43
N LYS A 83 -24.31 24.82 0.18
CA LYS A 83 -24.99 24.30 1.37
C LYS A 83 -26.43 23.84 1.07
N ASP A 84 -26.75 23.50 -0.18
CA ASP A 84 -28.06 22.98 -0.54
C ASP A 84 -28.34 21.68 0.23
N PRO A 85 -29.37 21.62 1.09
CA PRO A 85 -29.64 20.46 1.93
C PRO A 85 -30.13 19.25 1.13
N SER A 86 -30.49 19.42 -0.15
CA SER A 86 -30.85 18.32 -1.06
C SER A 86 -29.64 17.68 -1.75
N VAL A 87 -28.44 18.23 -1.57
CA VAL A 87 -27.20 17.69 -2.13
C VAL A 87 -26.45 16.92 -1.05
N ASN A 88 -26.18 15.65 -1.34
CA ASN A 88 -25.34 14.80 -0.51
C ASN A 88 -24.04 14.46 -1.26
N PRO A 89 -22.88 15.02 -0.87
CA PRO A 89 -21.60 14.73 -1.52
C PRO A 89 -21.22 13.24 -1.51
N LEU A 90 -21.64 12.51 -0.48
CA LEU A 90 -21.38 11.07 -0.39
C LEU A 90 -22.15 10.32 -1.49
N GLU A 91 -23.42 10.65 -1.70
CA GLU A 91 -24.24 10.05 -2.75
C GLU A 91 -23.71 10.40 -4.15
N MET A 92 -23.21 11.63 -4.33
CA MET A 92 -22.55 12.04 -5.57
C MET A 92 -21.31 11.19 -5.87
N GLY A 93 -20.47 10.94 -4.86
CA GLY A 93 -19.33 10.03 -4.99
C GLY A 93 -19.76 8.62 -5.38
N GLU A 94 -20.83 8.10 -4.77
CA GLU A 94 -21.37 6.76 -5.08
C GLU A 94 -21.89 6.68 -6.52
N GLN A 95 -22.58 7.72 -7.00
CA GLN A 95 -23.02 7.84 -8.38
C GLN A 95 -21.84 7.81 -9.37
N LEU A 96 -20.75 8.52 -9.09
CA LEU A 96 -19.55 8.48 -9.93
C LEU A 96 -18.92 7.09 -10.03
N LEU A 97 -18.77 6.39 -8.89
CA LEU A 97 -18.20 5.05 -8.85
C LEU A 97 -19.09 4.04 -9.58
N ASN A 98 -20.39 4.02 -9.26
CA ASN A 98 -21.35 3.13 -9.90
C ASN A 98 -21.39 3.38 -11.42
N GLY A 99 -21.51 4.65 -11.83
CA GLY A 99 -21.58 4.99 -13.23
C GLY A 99 -20.31 4.62 -14.01
N TYR A 100 -19.14 4.73 -13.38
CA TYR A 100 -17.88 4.31 -13.98
C TYR A 100 -17.86 2.80 -14.24
N GLN A 101 -18.25 2.00 -13.25
CA GLN A 101 -18.30 0.54 -13.37
C GLN A 101 -19.27 0.10 -14.47
N GLU A 102 -20.46 0.70 -14.53
CA GLU A 102 -21.46 0.45 -15.57
C GLU A 102 -20.93 0.83 -16.97
N PHE A 103 -20.26 1.98 -17.09
CA PHE A 103 -19.64 2.39 -18.34
C PHE A 103 -18.48 1.49 -18.79
N LEU A 104 -17.64 1.00 -17.87
CA LEU A 104 -16.62 0.01 -18.21
C LEU A 104 -17.25 -1.29 -18.73
N LYS A 105 -18.36 -1.73 -18.13
CA LYS A 105 -19.10 -2.90 -18.61
C LYS A 105 -19.68 -2.64 -20.01
N ALA A 106 -20.26 -1.47 -20.25
CA ALA A 106 -20.76 -1.07 -21.56
C ALA A 106 -19.64 -1.04 -22.62
N LEU A 107 -18.48 -0.46 -22.31
CA LEU A 107 -17.32 -0.42 -23.22
C LEU A 107 -16.86 -1.82 -23.62
N SER A 108 -16.84 -2.77 -22.66
CA SER A 108 -16.43 -4.16 -22.92
C SER A 108 -17.35 -4.88 -23.90
N LEU A 109 -18.64 -4.52 -23.93
CA LEU A 109 -19.65 -5.11 -24.82
C LEU A 109 -19.77 -4.36 -26.15
N ASP A 110 -19.50 -3.06 -26.16
CA ASP A 110 -19.59 -2.20 -27.36
C ASP A 110 -18.36 -2.32 -28.27
N SER A 111 -17.24 -2.81 -27.73
CA SER A 111 -15.95 -2.93 -28.45
C SER A 111 -15.67 -4.34 -29.01
N VAL A 112 -16.71 -5.17 -29.17
CA VAL A 112 -16.57 -6.55 -29.68
C VAL A 112 -16.60 -6.57 -31.22
N PRO A 113 -15.69 -7.30 -31.90
CA PRO A 113 -15.72 -7.46 -33.36
C PRO A 113 -17.02 -8.12 -33.83
N ASN A 114 -17.60 -7.64 -34.93
CA ASN A 114 -18.74 -8.28 -35.57
C ASN A 114 -18.32 -9.58 -36.31
N ALA A 115 -19.28 -10.28 -36.92
CA ALA A 115 -19.02 -11.52 -37.67
C ALA A 115 -18.02 -11.38 -38.85
N LYS A 116 -17.69 -10.14 -39.25
CA LYS A 116 -16.69 -9.82 -40.29
C LYS A 116 -15.35 -9.34 -39.69
N GLY A 117 -15.20 -9.37 -38.36
CA GLY A 117 -14.02 -8.88 -37.65
C GLY A 117 -13.96 -7.36 -37.46
N GLU A 118 -14.99 -6.61 -37.86
CA GLU A 118 -15.00 -5.15 -37.73
C GLU A 118 -15.51 -4.73 -36.35
N ILE A 119 -14.84 -3.76 -35.70
CA ILE A 119 -15.30 -3.13 -34.47
C ILE A 119 -16.05 -1.83 -34.82
N LYS A 120 -17.35 -1.76 -34.50
CA LYS A 120 -18.22 -0.59 -34.77
C LYS A 120 -18.95 -0.16 -33.50
N PRO A 121 -18.26 0.55 -32.59
CA PRO A 121 -18.81 0.91 -31.30
C PRO A 121 -19.89 1.98 -31.45
N LYS A 122 -20.99 1.85 -30.70
CA LYS A 122 -22.13 2.77 -30.69
C LYS A 122 -22.07 3.78 -29.56
N PHE A 123 -21.52 3.38 -28.41
CA PHE A 123 -21.57 4.14 -27.16
C PHE A 123 -20.19 4.58 -26.68
N SER A 124 -19.12 3.93 -27.16
CA SER A 124 -17.76 4.12 -26.63
C SER A 124 -17.27 5.56 -26.67
N LYS A 125 -17.64 6.34 -27.71
CA LYS A 125 -17.29 7.77 -27.81
C LYS A 125 -17.95 8.60 -26.71
N ASP A 126 -19.24 8.38 -26.48
CA ASP A 126 -20.02 9.11 -25.48
C ASP A 126 -19.58 8.75 -24.06
N ILE A 127 -19.31 7.46 -23.82
CA ILE A 127 -18.74 6.97 -22.56
C ILE A 127 -17.39 7.61 -22.29
N ALA A 128 -16.47 7.58 -23.26
CA ALA A 128 -15.16 8.20 -23.12
C ALA A 128 -15.30 9.70 -22.81
N SER A 129 -16.17 10.41 -23.52
CA SER A 129 -16.42 11.83 -23.26
C SER A 129 -16.92 12.09 -21.83
N LYS A 130 -17.86 11.29 -21.33
CA LYS A 130 -18.39 11.43 -19.97
C LYS A 130 -17.32 11.14 -18.92
N ILE A 131 -16.63 9.99 -19.00
CA ILE A 131 -15.60 9.61 -18.02
C ILE A 131 -14.49 10.67 -17.94
N ASN A 132 -13.98 11.15 -19.09
CA ASN A 132 -12.94 12.19 -19.08
C ASN A 132 -13.45 13.54 -18.55
N GLY A 133 -14.72 13.88 -18.80
CA GLY A 133 -15.33 15.10 -18.28
C GLY A 133 -15.40 15.15 -16.74
N HIS A 134 -15.44 13.99 -16.09
CA HIS A 134 -15.50 13.84 -14.64
C HIS A 134 -14.17 13.41 -14.01
N PHE A 135 -13.06 13.47 -14.77
CA PHE A 135 -11.76 13.00 -14.30
C PHE A 135 -11.39 13.53 -12.91
N ASN A 136 -11.51 14.84 -12.69
CA ASN A 136 -11.15 15.46 -11.40
C ASN A 136 -12.14 15.14 -10.27
N ASP A 137 -13.37 14.78 -10.59
CA ASP A 137 -14.38 14.51 -9.58
C ASP A 137 -14.10 13.21 -8.81
N TYR A 138 -13.37 12.26 -9.40
CA TYR A 138 -12.91 11.06 -8.70
C TYR A 138 -11.95 11.36 -7.55
N PHE A 139 -11.05 12.34 -7.71
CA PHE A 139 -10.14 12.72 -6.62
C PHE A 139 -10.93 13.35 -5.46
N ASN A 140 -11.90 14.21 -5.78
CA ASN A 140 -12.77 14.83 -4.78
C ASN A 140 -13.64 13.78 -4.07
N ALA A 141 -14.24 12.85 -4.82
CA ALA A 141 -15.02 11.75 -4.28
C ALA A 141 -14.19 10.90 -3.31
N GLY A 142 -12.93 10.59 -3.66
CA GLY A 142 -12.01 9.89 -2.76
C GLY A 142 -11.82 10.61 -1.42
N GLY A 143 -11.63 11.93 -1.46
CA GLY A 143 -11.53 12.76 -0.26
C GLY A 143 -12.83 12.78 0.57
N THR A 144 -13.98 12.89 -0.09
CA THR A 144 -15.30 12.81 0.57
C THR A 144 -15.49 11.47 1.27
N PHE A 145 -15.26 10.36 0.58
CA PHE A 145 -15.37 9.02 1.16
C PHE A 145 -14.44 8.83 2.35
N TYR A 146 -13.19 9.28 2.24
CA TYR A 146 -12.23 9.18 3.32
C TYR A 146 -12.68 9.95 4.57
N ASN A 147 -13.16 11.18 4.40
CA ASN A 147 -13.66 12.00 5.51
C ASN A 147 -14.89 11.38 6.20
N GLU A 148 -15.75 10.72 5.44
CA GLU A 148 -16.90 9.96 5.93
C GLU A 148 -16.52 8.54 6.42
N LYS A 149 -15.23 8.23 6.54
CA LYS A 149 -14.67 6.93 6.98
C LYS A 149 -15.05 5.73 6.10
N LYS A 150 -15.47 5.98 4.86
CA LYS A 150 -15.65 4.96 3.81
C LYS A 150 -14.33 4.68 3.11
N PHE A 151 -13.37 4.17 3.90
CA PHE A 151 -11.98 4.04 3.46
C PHE A 151 -11.80 2.99 2.34
N TYR A 152 -12.47 1.85 2.47
CA TYR A 152 -12.40 0.77 1.50
C TYR A 152 -13.77 0.08 1.37
N PRO A 153 -14.26 -0.19 0.15
CA PRO A 153 -13.59 0.07 -1.14
C PRO A 153 -13.69 1.51 -1.65
N GLU A 154 -14.57 2.36 -1.10
CA GLU A 154 -15.03 3.58 -1.78
C GLU A 154 -13.94 4.63 -2.01
N ALA A 155 -13.28 5.11 -0.95
CA ALA A 155 -12.21 6.10 -1.10
C ALA A 155 -11.04 5.55 -1.94
N TYR A 156 -10.65 4.31 -1.67
CA TYR A 156 -9.62 3.60 -2.44
C TYR A 156 -9.95 3.57 -3.94
N GLU A 157 -11.15 3.11 -4.32
CA GLU A 157 -11.54 2.99 -5.73
C GLU A 157 -11.56 4.34 -6.43
N ALA A 158 -12.08 5.39 -5.79
CA ALA A 158 -12.14 6.72 -6.37
C ALA A 158 -10.72 7.26 -6.69
N PHE A 159 -9.79 7.16 -5.74
CA PHE A 159 -8.40 7.57 -5.96
C PHE A 159 -7.69 6.68 -6.99
N MET A 160 -7.96 5.37 -7.01
CA MET A 160 -7.39 4.45 -8.00
C MET A 160 -7.91 4.72 -9.40
N ILE A 161 -9.19 5.09 -9.58
CA ILE A 161 -9.74 5.49 -10.87
C ILE A 161 -8.99 6.74 -11.37
N TYR A 162 -8.85 7.75 -10.51
CA TYR A 162 -8.11 8.97 -10.85
C TYR A 162 -6.67 8.65 -11.28
N GLY A 163 -5.90 7.94 -10.43
CA GLY A 163 -4.49 7.65 -10.71
C GLY A 163 -4.28 6.81 -11.97
N ASN A 164 -5.18 5.87 -12.26
CA ASN A 164 -5.05 4.98 -13.41
C ASN A 164 -5.65 5.52 -14.71
N MET A 165 -6.54 6.52 -14.67
CA MET A 165 -7.24 6.99 -15.87
C MET A 165 -6.31 7.42 -17.01
N PRO A 166 -5.20 8.16 -16.78
CA PRO A 166 -4.28 8.56 -17.85
C PRO A 166 -3.73 7.41 -18.70
N SER A 167 -3.59 6.21 -18.10
CA SER A 167 -3.11 5.02 -18.81
C SER A 167 -4.15 4.34 -19.70
N LYS A 168 -5.44 4.73 -19.60
CA LYS A 168 -6.53 4.05 -20.31
C LYS A 168 -6.60 4.50 -21.76
N SER A 169 -7.03 3.59 -22.63
CA SER A 169 -7.15 3.83 -24.08
C SER A 169 -8.14 4.97 -24.40
N PHE A 170 -9.20 5.10 -23.60
CA PHE A 170 -10.21 6.15 -23.74
C PHE A 170 -9.80 7.51 -23.15
N ALA A 171 -8.65 7.63 -22.50
CA ALA A 171 -8.24 8.88 -21.87
C ALA A 171 -7.93 9.97 -22.91
N SER A 172 -8.44 11.17 -22.66
CA SER A 172 -8.22 12.36 -23.48
C SER A 172 -6.78 12.84 -23.37
N LYS A 173 -6.38 13.78 -24.24
CA LYS A 173 -5.04 14.35 -24.20
C LYS A 173 -4.78 15.10 -22.88
N GLU A 174 -5.81 15.79 -22.39
CA GLU A 174 -5.78 16.56 -21.14
C GLU A 174 -5.55 15.63 -19.95
N VAL A 175 -6.33 14.54 -19.83
CA VAL A 175 -6.16 13.56 -18.76
C VAL A 175 -4.78 12.88 -18.83
N LYS A 176 -4.31 12.53 -20.03
CA LYS A 176 -2.97 11.98 -20.24
C LYS A 176 -1.83 12.92 -19.85
N SER A 177 -2.07 14.23 -19.87
CA SER A 177 -1.08 15.24 -19.51
C SER A 177 -0.97 15.51 -18.01
N THR A 178 -1.74 14.79 -17.18
CA THR A 178 -1.68 14.93 -15.72
C THR A 178 -0.27 14.60 -15.20
N PRO A 179 0.36 15.48 -14.41
CA PRO A 179 1.71 15.24 -13.90
C PRO A 179 1.78 14.01 -13.01
N ASP A 180 2.88 13.26 -13.11
CA ASP A 180 3.12 12.04 -12.30
C ASP A 180 3.04 12.31 -10.79
N SER A 181 3.48 13.48 -10.32
CA SER A 181 3.37 13.85 -8.91
C SER A 181 1.92 13.91 -8.40
N VAL A 182 0.99 14.34 -9.26
CA VAL A 182 -0.45 14.40 -8.95
C VAL A 182 -1.04 12.99 -8.95
N LEU A 183 -0.67 12.14 -9.92
CA LEU A 183 -1.09 10.74 -9.94
C LEU A 183 -0.55 9.97 -8.73
N ASN A 184 0.71 10.20 -8.37
CA ASN A 184 1.35 9.60 -7.20
C ASN A 184 0.70 10.04 -5.89
N THR A 185 0.13 11.24 -5.83
CA THR A 185 -0.66 11.70 -4.68
C THR A 185 -1.97 10.93 -4.59
N ALA A 186 -2.66 10.67 -5.72
CA ALA A 186 -3.86 9.84 -5.73
C ALA A 186 -3.55 8.39 -5.32
N PHE A 187 -2.49 7.79 -5.85
CA PHE A 187 -2.05 6.45 -5.45
C PHE A 187 -1.68 6.36 -3.97
N PHE A 188 -0.98 7.35 -3.42
CA PHE A 188 -0.71 7.41 -1.98
C PHE A 188 -2.00 7.48 -1.16
N ASN A 189 -2.95 8.34 -1.54
CA ASN A 189 -4.23 8.46 -0.85
C ASN A 189 -5.07 7.17 -0.96
N ALA A 190 -5.04 6.49 -2.11
CA ALA A 190 -5.63 5.16 -2.26
C ALA A 190 -4.99 4.16 -1.28
N GLY A 191 -3.65 4.13 -1.21
CA GLY A 191 -2.92 3.25 -0.30
C GLY A 191 -3.28 3.47 1.16
N ILE A 192 -3.33 4.73 1.61
CA ILE A 192 -3.73 5.09 2.98
C ILE A 192 -5.20 4.73 3.23
N SER A 193 -6.08 4.93 2.25
CA SER A 193 -7.49 4.55 2.37
C SER A 193 -7.64 3.03 2.54
N ALA A 194 -6.98 2.21 1.72
CA ALA A 194 -7.03 0.76 1.87
C ALA A 194 -6.40 0.28 3.19
N TYR A 195 -5.29 0.88 3.61
CA TYR A 195 -4.67 0.59 4.91
C TYR A 195 -5.63 0.88 6.07
N ALA A 196 -6.27 2.06 6.08
CA ALA A 196 -7.27 2.44 7.08
C ALA A 196 -8.52 1.53 7.05
N GLY A 197 -8.88 1.02 5.86
CA GLY A 197 -9.92 0.02 5.67
C GLY A 197 -9.50 -1.42 5.98
N ASN A 198 -8.29 -1.64 6.53
CA ASN A 198 -7.71 -2.94 6.84
C ASN A 198 -7.59 -3.89 5.63
N ASN A 199 -7.47 -3.35 4.43
CA ASN A 199 -7.18 -4.10 3.21
C ASN A 199 -5.73 -3.85 2.76
N LEU A 200 -4.81 -4.62 3.34
CA LEU A 200 -3.36 -4.41 3.18
C LEU A 200 -2.87 -4.73 1.77
N GLU A 201 -3.46 -5.71 1.09
CA GLU A 201 -3.10 -6.06 -0.28
C GLU A 201 -3.45 -4.93 -1.25
N ALA A 202 -4.66 -4.36 -1.12
CA ALA A 202 -5.06 -3.18 -1.88
C ALA A 202 -4.16 -1.97 -1.56
N GLY A 203 -3.81 -1.79 -0.28
CA GLY A 203 -2.86 -0.77 0.16
C GLY A 203 -1.50 -0.91 -0.52
N ALA A 204 -0.89 -2.10 -0.44
CA ALA A 204 0.37 -2.42 -1.07
C ALA A 204 0.31 -2.18 -2.59
N ASN A 205 -0.76 -2.61 -3.25
CA ASN A 205 -0.93 -2.39 -4.69
C ASN A 205 -0.96 -0.89 -5.06
N ALA A 206 -1.70 -0.07 -4.32
CA ALA A 206 -1.73 1.37 -4.59
C ALA A 206 -0.37 2.05 -4.36
N PHE A 207 0.34 1.73 -3.29
CA PHE A 207 1.69 2.24 -3.08
C PHE A 207 2.68 1.77 -4.16
N LYS A 208 2.54 0.52 -4.63
CA LYS A 208 3.30 -0.03 -5.76
C LYS A 208 3.08 0.77 -7.04
N HIS A 209 1.85 1.19 -7.33
CA HIS A 209 1.58 2.08 -8.47
C HIS A 209 2.36 3.39 -8.37
N ALA A 210 2.39 4.03 -7.20
CA ALA A 210 3.18 5.25 -7.00
C ALA A 210 4.70 5.00 -7.14
N ARG A 211 5.21 3.91 -6.58
CA ARG A 211 6.62 3.51 -6.69
C ARG A 211 7.03 3.27 -8.13
N LEU A 212 6.25 2.48 -8.87
CA LEU A 212 6.52 2.17 -10.27
C LEU A 212 6.36 3.39 -11.19
N ASN A 213 5.55 4.37 -10.77
CA ASN A 213 5.48 5.69 -11.39
C ASN A 213 6.52 6.69 -10.84
N ASN A 214 7.66 6.16 -10.38
CA ASN A 214 8.86 6.88 -9.95
C ASN A 214 8.62 7.95 -8.86
N SER A 215 7.68 7.74 -7.94
CA SER A 215 7.36 8.72 -6.89
C SER A 215 8.57 9.11 -6.04
N ASP A 216 8.75 10.43 -5.82
CA ASP A 216 9.74 11.02 -4.91
C ASP A 216 9.30 11.03 -3.44
N ASN A 217 8.07 10.61 -3.14
CA ASN A 217 7.61 10.45 -1.76
C ASN A 217 8.05 9.08 -1.24
N TYR A 218 9.11 9.05 -0.41
CA TYR A 218 9.62 7.82 0.21
C TYR A 218 8.56 7.08 1.03
N GLN A 219 7.52 7.77 1.51
CA GLN A 219 6.44 7.14 2.28
C GLN A 219 5.67 6.10 1.46
N ASN A 220 5.57 6.24 0.13
CA ASN A 220 4.98 5.19 -0.71
C ASN A 220 5.70 3.84 -0.50
N TYR A 221 7.03 3.86 -0.50
CA TYR A 221 7.84 2.66 -0.35
C TYR A 221 7.78 2.12 1.09
N VAL A 222 7.82 3.02 2.08
CA VAL A 222 7.74 2.65 3.50
C VAL A 222 6.41 1.99 3.83
N TYR A 223 5.28 2.56 3.39
CA TYR A 223 3.97 1.98 3.62
C TYR A 223 3.74 0.71 2.80
N GLU A 224 4.30 0.59 1.59
CA GLU A 224 4.27 -0.67 0.83
C GLU A 224 4.99 -1.80 1.61
N ILE A 225 6.18 -1.54 2.15
CA ILE A 225 6.90 -2.48 3.03
C ILE A 225 6.06 -2.82 4.26
N ALA A 226 5.46 -1.82 4.92
CA ALA A 226 4.65 -2.03 6.11
C ALA A 226 3.43 -2.92 5.83
N CYS A 227 2.74 -2.74 4.69
CA CYS A 227 1.66 -3.64 4.28
C CYS A 227 2.13 -5.09 4.18
N TRP A 228 3.27 -5.35 3.52
CA TRP A 228 3.81 -6.69 3.37
C TRP A 228 4.29 -7.31 4.69
N GLN A 229 4.92 -6.51 5.56
CA GLN A 229 5.33 -6.97 6.89
C GLN A 229 4.12 -7.38 7.73
N TYR A 230 3.03 -6.60 7.68
CA TYR A 230 1.82 -6.89 8.44
C TYR A 230 1.04 -8.06 7.84
N LEU A 231 1.00 -8.21 6.51
CA LEU A 231 0.46 -9.40 5.86
C LEU A 231 1.21 -10.68 6.29
N ALA A 232 2.55 -10.65 6.27
CA ALA A 232 3.36 -11.80 6.67
C ALA A 232 3.22 -12.15 8.15
N SER A 233 2.97 -11.17 9.02
CA SER A 233 2.79 -11.43 10.45
C SER A 233 1.41 -12.00 10.79
N GLN A 234 0.40 -11.75 9.95
CA GLN A 234 -0.96 -12.27 10.12
C GLN A 234 -1.20 -13.58 9.37
N ASP A 235 -0.58 -13.76 8.20
CA ASP A 235 -0.81 -14.88 7.31
C ASP A 235 0.51 -15.52 6.91
N SER A 236 0.77 -16.72 7.48
CA SER A 236 1.97 -17.51 7.19
C SER A 236 2.13 -17.86 5.71
N THR A 237 1.06 -17.89 4.92
CA THR A 237 1.12 -18.18 3.47
C THR A 237 1.70 -17.00 2.67
N LYS A 238 1.74 -15.80 3.27
CA LYS A 238 2.24 -14.58 2.64
C LYS A 238 3.72 -14.33 2.92
N VAL A 239 4.36 -15.09 3.80
CA VAL A 239 5.75 -14.84 4.24
C VAL A 239 6.74 -14.82 3.07
N ASP A 240 6.69 -15.82 2.19
CA ASP A 240 7.62 -15.91 1.04
C ASP A 240 7.36 -14.79 0.02
N GLN A 241 6.09 -14.47 -0.23
CA GLN A 241 5.71 -13.36 -1.10
C GLN A 241 6.19 -12.02 -0.53
N ALA A 242 5.91 -11.76 0.74
CA ALA A 242 6.30 -10.54 1.43
C ALA A 242 7.81 -10.36 1.45
N LYS A 243 8.59 -11.44 1.68
CA LYS A 243 10.05 -11.39 1.61
C LYS A 243 10.53 -10.88 0.25
N ASN A 244 10.00 -11.41 -0.84
CA ASN A 244 10.39 -11.00 -2.20
C ASN A 244 9.98 -9.55 -2.51
N GLU A 245 8.74 -9.18 -2.19
CA GLU A 245 8.25 -7.81 -2.42
C GLU A 245 9.03 -6.80 -1.57
N ILE A 246 9.25 -7.06 -0.27
CA ILE A 246 10.03 -6.17 0.61
C ILE A 246 11.46 -5.98 0.07
N MET A 247 12.11 -7.04 -0.43
CA MET A 247 13.44 -6.94 -1.02
C MET A 247 13.44 -6.02 -2.25
N GLU A 248 12.49 -6.20 -3.18
CA GLU A 248 12.37 -5.36 -4.39
C GLU A 248 12.10 -3.89 -4.02
N ILE A 249 11.19 -3.65 -3.07
CA ILE A 249 10.84 -2.30 -2.63
C ILE A 249 12.02 -1.63 -1.93
N ALA A 250 12.73 -2.37 -1.08
CA ALA A 250 13.90 -1.90 -0.35
C ALA A 250 15.06 -1.57 -1.29
N GLU A 251 15.31 -2.40 -2.32
CA GLU A 251 16.31 -2.11 -3.35
C GLU A 251 15.95 -0.85 -4.13
N ALA A 252 14.70 -0.72 -4.59
CA ALA A 252 14.23 0.46 -5.31
C ALA A 252 14.31 1.73 -4.45
N GLY A 253 13.89 1.65 -3.19
CA GLY A 253 13.95 2.73 -2.23
C GLY A 253 15.39 3.15 -1.91
N HIS A 254 16.29 2.19 -1.69
CA HIS A 254 17.70 2.48 -1.44
C HIS A 254 18.36 3.14 -2.65
N LYS A 255 18.11 2.63 -3.85
CA LYS A 255 18.61 3.23 -5.10
C LYS A 255 18.15 4.68 -5.28
N LYS A 256 16.91 4.99 -4.89
CA LYS A 256 16.32 6.32 -5.09
C LYS A 256 16.68 7.31 -3.99
N PHE A 257 16.65 6.88 -2.73
CA PHE A 257 16.80 7.77 -1.57
C PHE A 257 18.15 7.63 -0.86
N GLY A 258 18.98 6.68 -1.28
CA GLY A 258 20.30 6.41 -0.70
C GLY A 258 20.22 6.05 0.78
N ILE A 259 21.25 6.46 1.53
CA ILE A 259 21.34 6.24 2.98
C ILE A 259 20.57 7.28 3.81
N SER A 260 19.96 8.29 3.17
CA SER A 260 19.14 9.30 3.88
C SER A 260 17.87 8.69 4.47
N GLN A 261 17.46 7.53 3.97
CA GLN A 261 16.37 6.71 4.47
C GLN A 261 16.90 5.31 4.85
N PRO A 262 17.51 5.15 6.04
CA PRO A 262 18.18 3.90 6.45
C PRO A 262 17.25 2.68 6.45
N LEU A 263 15.93 2.88 6.57
CA LEU A 263 14.94 1.83 6.52
C LEU A 263 15.09 0.94 5.27
N PHE A 264 15.40 1.52 4.11
CA PHE A 264 15.52 0.75 2.87
C PHE A 264 16.74 -0.17 2.90
N ILE A 265 17.93 0.37 3.22
CA ILE A 265 19.12 -0.48 3.29
C ILE A 265 18.99 -1.54 4.40
N ASN A 266 18.40 -1.20 5.54
CA ASN A 266 18.17 -2.16 6.62
C ASN A 266 17.25 -3.31 6.18
N ASN A 267 16.15 -3.02 5.48
CA ASN A 267 15.25 -4.05 4.96
C ASN A 267 15.90 -4.88 3.84
N LEU A 268 16.69 -4.25 2.97
CA LEU A 268 17.42 -4.95 1.90
C LEU A 268 18.42 -5.94 2.49
N ILE A 269 19.28 -5.48 3.41
CA ILE A 269 20.28 -6.34 4.06
C ILE A 269 19.61 -7.44 4.87
N ASN A 270 18.55 -7.13 5.62
CA ASN A 270 17.81 -8.17 6.34
C ASN A 270 17.23 -9.22 5.39
N SER A 271 16.67 -8.82 4.24
CA SER A 271 16.12 -9.73 3.24
C SER A 271 17.20 -10.63 2.63
N LEU A 272 18.38 -10.06 2.28
CA LEU A 272 19.52 -10.82 1.78
C LEU A 272 20.03 -11.84 2.81
N VAL A 273 20.13 -11.45 4.08
CA VAL A 273 20.53 -12.35 5.17
C VAL A 273 19.52 -13.49 5.36
N LEU A 274 18.22 -13.18 5.34
CA LEU A 274 17.15 -14.18 5.44
C LEU A 274 17.08 -15.10 4.20
N ASP A 275 17.65 -14.69 3.08
CA ASP A 275 17.82 -15.51 1.89
C ASP A 275 19.19 -16.21 1.82
N ASN A 276 19.95 -16.20 2.92
CA ASN A 276 21.29 -16.78 3.00
C ASN A 276 22.28 -16.18 1.99
N GLN A 277 22.02 -14.98 1.47
CA GLN A 277 22.87 -14.23 0.54
C GLN A 277 23.87 -13.34 1.31
N ILE A 278 24.59 -13.93 2.27
CA ILE A 278 25.47 -13.22 3.21
C ILE A 278 26.58 -12.43 2.49
N ASP A 279 27.23 -13.03 1.49
CA ASP A 279 28.33 -12.36 0.77
C ASP A 279 27.85 -11.13 0.00
N LYS A 280 26.65 -11.17 -0.57
CA LYS A 280 26.04 -10.01 -1.22
C LYS A 280 25.72 -8.92 -0.21
N ALA A 281 25.15 -9.29 0.94
CA ALA A 281 24.87 -8.34 2.02
C ALA A 281 26.15 -7.65 2.51
N LEU A 282 27.24 -8.41 2.70
CA LEU A 282 28.55 -7.84 3.07
C LEU A 282 29.09 -6.90 1.99
N ASN A 283 29.02 -7.29 0.72
CA ASN A 283 29.50 -6.46 -0.39
C ASN A 283 28.76 -5.12 -0.47
N GLU A 284 27.43 -5.15 -0.30
CA GLU A 284 26.60 -3.94 -0.30
C GLU A 284 27.00 -3.00 0.85
N VAL A 285 27.05 -3.52 2.08
CA VAL A 285 27.42 -2.71 3.24
C VAL A 285 28.85 -2.19 3.15
N ASN A 286 29.81 -3.00 2.68
CA ASN A 286 31.20 -2.57 2.50
C ASN A 286 31.32 -1.44 1.48
N THR A 287 30.55 -1.49 0.40
CA THR A 287 30.52 -0.41 -0.60
C THR A 287 30.03 0.88 0.05
N LEU A 288 28.93 0.81 0.83
CA LEU A 288 28.39 1.97 1.52
C LEU A 288 29.35 2.54 2.58
N ILE A 289 30.02 1.69 3.35
CA ILE A 289 31.03 2.10 4.34
C ILE A 289 32.19 2.80 3.65
N SER A 290 32.66 2.29 2.50
CA SER A 290 33.78 2.91 1.77
C SER A 290 33.47 4.34 1.32
N GLN A 291 32.19 4.63 1.07
CA GLN A 291 31.69 5.95 0.68
C GLN A 291 31.36 6.83 1.91
N ASN A 292 31.03 6.22 3.04
CA ASN A 292 30.54 6.89 4.26
C ASN A 292 31.24 6.32 5.52
N PRO A 293 32.57 6.50 5.66
CA PRO A 293 33.37 5.80 6.67
C PRO A 293 33.09 6.22 8.12
N GLU A 294 32.36 7.32 8.32
CA GLU A 294 32.00 7.87 9.63
C GLU A 294 30.52 7.63 10.00
N ASN A 295 29.79 6.80 9.24
CA ASN A 295 28.38 6.50 9.53
C ASN A 295 28.25 5.28 10.45
N ALA A 296 27.79 5.48 11.69
CA ALA A 296 27.66 4.41 12.68
C ALA A 296 26.72 3.28 12.25
N SER A 297 25.59 3.63 11.63
CA SER A 297 24.55 2.65 11.26
C SER A 297 25.06 1.60 10.28
N LEU A 298 25.97 1.98 9.37
CA LEU A 298 26.56 1.04 8.40
C LEU A 298 27.47 0.00 9.06
N TYR A 299 28.26 0.41 10.06
CA TYR A 299 29.03 -0.55 10.86
C TYR A 299 28.13 -1.43 11.71
N GLY A 300 27.06 -0.88 12.31
CA GLY A 300 26.05 -1.68 12.99
C GLY A 300 25.42 -2.73 12.07
N LEU A 301 25.12 -2.35 10.83
CA LEU A 301 24.55 -3.24 9.83
C LEU A 301 25.54 -4.32 9.39
N ARG A 302 26.82 -3.99 9.19
CA ARG A 302 27.86 -5.00 8.90
C ARG A 302 28.07 -5.94 10.09
N GLY A 303 28.03 -5.41 11.30
CA GLY A 303 28.08 -6.19 12.54
C GLY A 303 26.95 -7.21 12.63
N TYR A 304 25.73 -6.83 12.23
CA TYR A 304 24.60 -7.75 12.09
C TYR A 304 24.86 -8.84 11.03
N VAL A 305 25.36 -8.47 9.85
CA VAL A 305 25.65 -9.46 8.78
C VAL A 305 26.74 -10.44 9.23
N ASN A 306 27.81 -9.97 9.88
CA ASN A 306 28.88 -10.81 10.41
C ASN A 306 28.39 -11.74 11.53
N ASP A 307 27.48 -11.28 12.41
CA ASP A 307 26.84 -12.14 13.41
C ASP A 307 26.07 -13.29 12.74
N ARG A 308 25.32 -12.98 11.68
CA ARG A 308 24.53 -13.97 10.92
C ARG A 308 25.39 -14.90 10.07
N LYS A 309 26.59 -14.47 9.69
CA LYS A 309 27.64 -15.31 9.09
C LYS A 309 28.27 -16.28 10.10
N GLY A 310 28.15 -15.99 11.41
CA GLY A 310 28.85 -16.72 12.48
C GLY A 310 30.26 -16.20 12.77
N ASP A 311 30.62 -15.04 12.23
CA ASP A 311 31.90 -14.37 12.49
C ASP A 311 31.77 -13.44 13.71
N ASP A 312 31.81 -14.04 14.89
CA ASP A 312 31.57 -13.36 16.17
C ASP A 312 32.59 -12.25 16.44
N ASP A 313 33.86 -12.46 16.06
CA ASP A 313 34.93 -11.49 16.29
C ASP A 313 34.79 -10.28 15.36
N ALA A 314 34.58 -10.49 14.06
CA ALA A 314 34.33 -9.38 13.13
C ALA A 314 33.06 -8.59 13.49
N SER A 315 32.00 -9.29 13.93
CA SER A 315 30.77 -8.65 14.40
C SER A 315 31.02 -7.74 15.62
N VAL A 316 31.79 -8.22 16.61
CA VAL A 316 32.15 -7.41 17.79
C VAL A 316 32.98 -6.18 17.39
N GLU A 317 33.94 -6.34 16.49
CA GLU A 317 34.75 -5.20 16.00
C GLU A 317 33.89 -4.14 15.33
N ASP A 318 32.95 -4.55 14.47
CA ASP A 318 32.01 -3.65 13.80
C ASP A 318 31.10 -2.92 14.78
N TYR A 319 30.51 -3.64 15.75
CA TYR A 319 29.68 -3.02 16.78
C TYR A 319 30.47 -2.06 17.69
N LYS A 320 31.73 -2.37 18.00
CA LYS A 320 32.64 -1.46 18.72
C LYS A 320 32.91 -0.19 17.92
N LYS A 321 33.20 -0.33 16.62
CA LYS A 321 33.39 0.82 15.74
C LYS A 321 32.12 1.65 15.66
N ALA A 322 30.95 1.03 15.46
CA ALA A 322 29.66 1.72 15.46
C ALA A 322 29.42 2.48 16.78
N ALA A 323 29.58 1.83 17.93
CA ALA A 323 29.36 2.44 19.24
C ALA A 323 30.30 3.61 19.56
N SER A 324 31.50 3.62 18.96
CA SER A 324 32.48 4.70 19.10
C SER A 324 32.14 5.97 18.32
N LEU A 325 31.28 5.85 17.30
CA LEU A 325 30.95 6.97 16.42
C LEU A 325 29.89 7.90 17.04
N PRO A 326 29.90 9.21 16.70
CA PRO A 326 29.01 10.19 17.33
C PRO A 326 27.53 10.05 16.94
N ASP A 327 27.24 9.56 15.74
CA ASP A 327 25.90 9.44 15.16
C ASP A 327 25.21 8.10 15.47
N VAL A 328 25.79 7.29 16.37
CA VAL A 328 25.25 5.97 16.72
C VAL A 328 23.85 6.07 17.33
N ASP A 329 22.93 5.26 16.81
CA ASP A 329 21.57 5.20 17.29
C ASP A 329 21.38 4.20 18.45
N PHE A 330 20.20 4.30 19.08
CA PHE A 330 19.83 3.46 20.21
C PHE A 330 19.82 1.96 19.86
N GLU A 331 19.30 1.60 18.69
CA GLU A 331 19.16 0.20 18.29
C GLU A 331 20.51 -0.46 18.01
N THR A 332 21.44 0.28 17.41
CA THR A 332 22.82 -0.16 17.20
C THR A 332 23.53 -0.37 18.53
N LEU A 333 23.38 0.55 19.50
CA LEU A 333 23.95 0.37 20.83
C LEU A 333 23.35 -0.84 21.55
N LYS A 334 22.02 -1.03 21.49
CA LYS A 334 21.35 -2.19 22.09
C LYS A 334 21.85 -3.51 21.49
N ASN A 335 22.01 -3.58 20.17
CA ASN A 335 22.54 -4.75 19.49
C ASN A 335 24.02 -4.99 19.83
N ALA A 336 24.82 -3.92 19.88
CA ALA A 336 26.21 -3.97 20.30
C ALA A 336 26.37 -4.51 21.73
N SER A 337 25.60 -3.99 22.69
CA SER A 337 25.57 -4.47 24.08
C SER A 337 25.33 -5.96 24.17
N LYS A 338 24.25 -6.45 23.53
CA LYS A 338 23.88 -7.87 23.52
C LYS A 338 24.97 -8.73 22.90
N LYS A 339 25.50 -8.31 21.74
CA LYS A 339 26.50 -9.07 21.00
C LYS A 339 27.82 -9.18 21.76
N ILE A 340 28.35 -8.06 22.24
CA ILE A 340 29.63 -8.01 22.94
C ILE A 340 29.56 -8.80 24.24
N PHE A 341 28.46 -8.67 25.01
CA PHE A 341 28.27 -9.46 26.22
C PHE A 341 28.18 -10.97 25.95
N LYS A 342 27.41 -11.37 24.92
CA LYS A 342 27.27 -12.77 24.51
C LYS A 342 28.63 -13.37 24.13
N VAL A 343 29.40 -12.68 23.29
CA VAL A 343 30.73 -13.16 22.86
C VAL A 343 31.72 -13.18 24.02
N GLY A 344 31.66 -12.20 24.92
CA GLY A 344 32.44 -12.19 26.17
C GLY A 344 32.17 -13.42 27.02
N THR A 345 30.90 -13.76 27.22
CA THR A 345 30.47 -14.96 27.95
C THR A 345 30.94 -16.25 27.27
N GLN A 346 30.83 -16.34 25.94
CA GLN A 346 31.32 -17.49 25.19
C GLN A 346 32.83 -17.67 25.31
N LYS A 347 33.61 -16.57 25.28
CA LYS A 347 35.06 -16.62 25.47
C LYS A 347 35.41 -16.97 26.90
N TRP A 348 34.69 -16.45 27.89
CA TRP A 348 34.86 -16.79 29.30
C TRP A 348 34.70 -18.29 29.54
N ASN A 349 33.63 -18.88 29.00
CA ASN A 349 33.32 -20.31 29.16
C ASN A 349 34.33 -21.24 28.48
N LYS A 350 35.20 -20.72 27.59
CA LYS A 350 36.26 -21.48 26.92
C LYS A 350 37.60 -21.40 27.65
N ILE A 351 37.71 -20.62 28.73
CA ILE A 351 38.95 -20.55 29.51
C ILE A 351 39.11 -21.86 30.30
N GLU A 352 40.24 -22.53 30.08
CA GLU A 352 40.67 -23.69 30.85
C GLU A 352 41.85 -23.34 31.76
N GLY A 353 41.82 -23.83 33.00
CA GLY A 353 42.89 -23.61 33.96
C GLY A 353 42.97 -22.17 34.51
N ALA A 354 44.12 -21.86 35.11
CA ALA A 354 44.40 -20.55 35.67
C ALA A 354 45.12 -19.67 34.64
N THR A 355 44.38 -18.82 33.94
CA THR A 355 44.91 -17.83 32.99
C THR A 355 44.47 -16.40 33.37
N PRO A 356 45.10 -15.79 34.41
CA PRO A 356 44.70 -14.48 34.94
C PRO A 356 44.66 -13.37 33.87
N GLU A 357 45.59 -13.38 32.93
CA GLU A 357 45.70 -12.36 31.87
C GLU A 357 44.51 -12.45 30.90
N GLN A 358 44.14 -13.67 30.49
CA GLN A 358 42.98 -13.88 29.61
C GLN A 358 41.67 -13.50 30.30
N ARG A 359 41.54 -13.85 31.60
CA ARG A 359 40.37 -13.45 32.41
C ARG A 359 40.27 -11.93 32.50
N GLN A 360 41.38 -11.25 32.77
CA GLN A 360 41.40 -9.78 32.84
C GLN A 360 41.09 -9.13 31.48
N GLU A 361 41.62 -9.69 30.39
CA GLU A 361 41.30 -9.20 29.04
C GLU A 361 39.80 -9.32 28.74
N ILE A 362 39.17 -10.47 29.07
CA ILE A 362 37.74 -10.67 28.88
C ILE A 362 36.92 -9.69 29.72
N LYS A 363 37.30 -9.51 31.00
CA LYS A 363 36.66 -8.54 31.91
C LYS A 363 36.60 -7.15 31.27
N THR A 364 37.74 -6.66 30.79
CA THR A 364 37.85 -5.29 30.28
C THR A 364 37.31 -5.14 28.87
N LYS A 365 37.72 -5.99 27.93
CA LYS A 365 37.37 -5.83 26.51
C LYS A 365 35.93 -6.24 26.18
N TYR A 366 35.26 -7.01 27.04
CA TYR A 366 33.90 -7.48 26.77
C TYR A 366 32.91 -7.06 27.85
N PHE A 367 33.10 -7.46 29.12
CA PHE A 367 32.08 -7.23 30.15
C PHE A 367 31.95 -5.75 30.54
N GLN A 368 33.07 -5.10 30.89
CA GLN A 368 33.09 -3.66 31.21
C GLN A 368 32.70 -2.83 29.99
N TYR A 369 33.24 -3.15 28.82
CA TYR A 369 32.89 -2.44 27.59
C TYR A 369 31.41 -2.58 27.21
N ALA A 370 30.82 -3.77 27.36
CA ALA A 370 29.38 -3.96 27.15
C ALA A 370 28.55 -3.21 28.20
N LYS A 371 29.03 -3.09 29.45
CA LYS A 371 28.41 -2.26 30.48
C LYS A 371 28.33 -0.80 30.03
N ASP A 372 29.47 -0.23 29.63
CA ASP A 372 29.56 1.17 29.20
C ASP A 372 28.63 1.48 28.02
N ILE A 373 28.56 0.59 27.02
CA ILE A 373 27.63 0.73 25.88
C ILE A 373 26.18 0.64 26.36
N THR A 374 25.88 -0.29 27.25
CA THR A 374 24.52 -0.48 27.78
C THR A 374 24.06 0.75 28.54
N GLU A 375 24.92 1.33 29.38
CA GLU A 375 24.66 2.60 30.07
C GLU A 375 24.46 3.75 29.08
N LYS A 376 25.31 3.84 28.04
CA LYS A 376 25.13 4.81 26.93
C LYS A 376 23.78 4.66 26.25
N ALA A 377 23.34 3.43 25.97
CA ALA A 377 22.02 3.16 25.37
C ALA A 377 20.87 3.53 26.33
N LYS A 378 21.00 3.21 27.62
CA LYS A 378 20.00 3.56 28.65
C LYS A 378 19.88 5.08 28.87
N ALA A 379 20.96 5.84 28.66
CA ALA A 379 20.90 7.30 28.67
C ALA A 379 20.02 7.86 27.55
N MET A 380 19.87 7.15 26.42
CA MET A 380 18.96 7.52 25.33
C MET A 380 17.53 7.06 25.61
N LYS A 381 17.37 5.87 26.20
CA LYS A 381 16.07 5.29 26.55
C LYS A 381 16.20 4.41 27.79
N ALA A 382 15.80 4.96 28.94
CA ALA A 382 16.01 4.33 30.24
C ALA A 382 15.14 3.07 30.46
N ASP A 383 13.89 3.11 29.99
CA ASP A 383 12.88 2.08 30.24
C ASP A 383 12.79 1.07 29.08
N ASP A 384 13.93 0.46 28.73
CA ASP A 384 13.98 -0.63 27.75
C ASP A 384 14.22 -1.97 28.45
N SER A 385 13.26 -2.89 28.33
CA SER A 385 13.29 -4.19 29.02
C SER A 385 14.51 -5.03 28.64
N ASP A 386 14.94 -4.94 27.38
CA ASP A 386 16.10 -5.70 26.90
C ASP A 386 17.38 -5.17 27.52
N LEU A 387 17.53 -3.85 27.63
CA LEU A 387 18.71 -3.25 28.27
C LEU A 387 18.74 -3.49 29.78
N ASN A 388 17.57 -3.51 30.44
CA ASN A 388 17.47 -3.89 31.85
C ASN A 388 17.93 -5.33 32.07
N TYR A 389 17.47 -6.26 31.24
CA TYR A 389 17.93 -7.64 31.30
C TYR A 389 19.44 -7.74 31.03
N VAL A 390 19.96 -7.06 30.02
CA VAL A 390 21.38 -7.13 29.66
C VAL A 390 22.27 -6.56 30.77
N ILE A 391 21.94 -5.39 31.35
CA ILE A 391 22.76 -4.77 32.39
C ILE A 391 22.81 -5.61 33.66
N GLU A 392 21.68 -6.19 34.08
CA GLU A 392 21.62 -7.07 35.25
C GLU A 392 22.53 -8.30 35.08
N ASN A 393 22.55 -8.90 33.90
CA ASN A 393 23.41 -10.05 33.61
C ASN A 393 24.90 -9.66 33.51
N ILE A 394 25.19 -8.47 32.99
CA ILE A 394 26.56 -7.93 32.97
C ILE A 394 27.07 -7.70 34.39
N ASP A 395 26.26 -7.07 35.24
CA ASP A 395 26.61 -6.77 36.64
C ASP A 395 26.82 -8.06 37.44
N TYR A 396 25.90 -9.02 37.32
CA TYR A 396 26.06 -10.34 37.94
C TYR A 396 27.36 -11.02 37.53
N ALA A 397 27.69 -11.03 36.23
CA ALA A 397 28.92 -11.64 35.75
C ALA A 397 30.18 -10.91 36.25
N LEU A 398 30.16 -9.57 36.28
CA LEU A 398 31.26 -8.78 36.83
C LEU A 398 31.50 -9.06 38.31
N GLU A 399 30.43 -9.26 39.08
CA GLU A 399 30.49 -9.56 40.52
C GLU A 399 30.90 -11.00 40.83
N THR A 400 30.53 -11.96 39.99
CA THR A 400 30.71 -13.40 40.29
C THR A 400 31.91 -14.03 39.61
N PHE A 401 32.29 -13.58 38.42
CA PHE A 401 33.34 -14.22 37.63
C PHE A 401 34.73 -13.64 37.90
N PHE A 402 34.79 -12.37 38.34
CA PHE A 402 36.05 -11.60 38.39
C PHE A 402 36.35 -10.97 39.75
N ASN A 403 35.66 -11.42 40.80
CA ASN A 403 35.91 -11.06 42.20
C ASN A 403 36.65 -12.17 42.95
#